data_AF-A0A1X7JJG2-F1
#
_entry.id   AF-A0A1X7JJG2-F1
#
_cell.length_a   1.000
_cell.length_b   1.000
_cell.length_c   1.000
_cell.angle_alpha   90.00
_cell.angle_beta   90.00
_cell.angle_gamma   90.00
#
_symmetry.space_group_name_H-M   'P 1'
#
loop_
_entity.id
_entity.type
_entity.pdbx_description
1 polymer ?
#
loop_
_entity_poly.entity_id
_entity_poly.type
_entity_poly.pdbx_seq_one_letter_code
_entity_poly.pdbx_strand_id
1 'polypeptide(L)'
;MSDSQYLTPADFLAWKKVNDAMLLDDDERNQRAVDDAVIKFVMREIRRGAEFEDAGDFAARIRQASYGVHDHVRYTPSAVRRALRAIGWKPKRERAGEVPE
;
A
#
# COMPACT_ATOMS: atom_id res chain seq x y z
N MET A 1 25.09 -0.10 30.11
CA MET A 1 24.69 -1.03 29.05
C MET A 1 23.28 -1.46 29.36
N SER A 2 22.27 -1.04 28.59
CA SER A 2 20.90 -1.44 28.84
C SER A 2 20.71 -2.86 28.31
N ASP A 3 20.43 -3.81 29.20
CA ASP A 3 19.95 -5.13 28.82
C ASP A 3 18.67 -4.94 28.00
N SER A 4 18.74 -5.23 26.71
CA SER A 4 17.54 -5.37 25.88
C SER A 4 16.86 -6.66 26.31
N GLN A 5 16.02 -6.55 27.34
CA GLN A 5 15.18 -7.64 27.80
C GLN A 5 14.10 -7.88 26.74
N TYR A 6 14.38 -8.76 25.80
CA TYR A 6 13.41 -9.18 24.79
C TYR A 6 12.17 -9.76 25.49
N LEU A 7 10.98 -9.39 25.02
CA LEU A 7 9.72 -9.96 25.48
C LEU A 7 9.74 -11.48 25.32
N THR A 8 9.24 -12.21 26.31
CA THR A 8 8.98 -13.64 26.11
C THR A 8 7.84 -13.81 25.08
N PRO A 9 7.72 -14.97 24.41
CA PRO A 9 6.61 -15.21 23.49
C PRO A 9 5.22 -15.00 24.14
N ALA A 10 5.06 -15.32 25.43
CA ALA A 10 3.82 -15.11 26.16
C ALA A 10 3.52 -13.61 26.35
N ASP A 11 4.54 -12.82 26.71
CA ASP A 11 4.40 -11.37 26.89
C ASP A 11 4.10 -10.67 25.56
N PHE A 12 4.72 -11.11 24.46
CA PHE A 12 4.41 -10.59 23.12
C PHE A 12 2.98 -10.90 22.69
N LEU A 13 2.47 -12.11 22.96
CA LEU A 13 1.08 -12.46 22.62
C LEU A 13 0.06 -11.69 23.47
N ALA A 14 0.35 -11.49 24.76
CA ALA A 14 -0.48 -10.67 25.64
C ALA A 14 -0.49 -9.20 25.17
N TRP A 15 0.68 -8.64 24.86
CA TRP A 15 0.80 -7.31 24.27
C TRP A 15 0.03 -7.20 22.96
N LYS A 16 0.22 -8.15 22.03
CA LYS A 16 -0.46 -8.17 20.74
C LYS A 16 -1.99 -8.17 20.92
N LYS A 17 -2.52 -9.05 21.76
CA LYS A 17 -3.98 -9.15 22.01
C LYS A 17 -4.58 -7.83 22.52
N VAL A 18 -3.84 -7.09 23.33
CA VAL A 18 -4.28 -5.78 23.86
C VAL A 18 -4.19 -4.69 22.78
N ASN A 19 -3.25 -4.79 21.84
CA ASN A 19 -2.98 -3.77 20.85
C ASN A 19 -3.57 -4.08 19.46
N ASP A 20 -4.15 -5.25 19.24
CA ASP A 20 -4.64 -5.69 17.91
C ASP A 20 -5.61 -4.68 17.28
N ALA A 21 -6.53 -4.10 18.07
CA ALA A 21 -7.47 -3.09 17.57
C ALA A 21 -6.76 -1.80 17.12
N MET A 22 -5.74 -1.37 17.86
CA MET A 22 -4.94 -0.19 17.51
C MET A 22 -4.12 -0.46 16.24
N LEU A 23 -3.49 -1.63 16.14
CA LEU A 23 -2.71 -2.05 14.97
C LEU A 23 -3.59 -2.12 13.72
N LEU A 24 -4.83 -2.62 13.84
CA LEU A 24 -5.80 -2.64 12.74
C LEU A 24 -6.20 -1.23 12.29
N ASP A 25 -6.49 -0.32 13.24
CA ASP A 25 -6.83 1.07 12.91
C ASP A 25 -5.65 1.80 12.24
N ASP A 26 -4.43 1.58 12.71
CA ASP A 26 -3.22 2.13 12.09
C ASP A 26 -3.02 1.60 10.65
N ASP A 27 -3.23 0.29 10.43
CA ASP A 27 -3.17 -0.31 9.09
C ASP A 27 -4.27 0.25 8.17
N GLU A 28 -5.50 0.45 8.68
CA GLU A 28 -6.58 1.06 7.92
C GLU A 28 -6.30 2.52 7.55
N ARG A 29 -5.81 3.32 8.51
CA ARG A 29 -5.41 4.71 8.27
C ARG A 29 -4.30 4.78 7.23
N ASN A 30 -3.32 3.90 7.34
CA ASN A 30 -2.25 3.80 6.36
C ASN A 30 -2.79 3.46 4.97
N GLN A 31 -3.71 2.49 4.87
CA GLN A 31 -4.32 2.14 3.59
C GLN A 31 -5.10 3.32 2.99
N ARG A 32 -5.92 4.04 3.77
CA ARG A 32 -6.64 5.22 3.27
C ARG A 32 -5.69 6.29 2.72
N ALA A 33 -4.57 6.51 3.41
CA ALA A 33 -3.55 7.45 2.94
C ALA A 33 -2.90 7.00 1.62
N VAL A 34 -2.63 5.69 1.46
CA VAL A 34 -2.17 5.12 0.20
C VAL A 34 -3.22 5.28 -0.91
N ASP A 35 -4.49 4.98 -0.62
CA ASP A 35 -5.59 5.11 -1.57
C ASP A 35 -5.69 6.55 -2.10
N ASP A 36 -5.70 7.54 -1.20
CA ASP A 36 -5.72 8.96 -1.56
C ASP A 36 -4.52 9.38 -2.40
N ALA A 37 -3.32 8.94 -2.04
CA ALA A 37 -2.10 9.27 -2.76
C ALA A 37 -2.11 8.68 -4.18
N VAL A 38 -2.55 7.43 -4.33
CA VAL A 38 -2.68 6.75 -5.62
C VAL A 38 -3.71 7.45 -6.50
N ILE A 39 -4.89 7.78 -5.96
CA ILE A 39 -5.94 8.49 -6.70
C ILE A 39 -5.42 9.86 -7.18
N LYS A 40 -4.81 10.65 -6.29
CA LYS A 40 -4.25 11.96 -6.64
C LYS A 40 -3.20 11.85 -7.74
N PHE A 41 -2.32 10.84 -7.67
CA PHE A 41 -1.32 10.57 -8.69
C PHE A 41 -1.98 10.26 -10.04
N VAL A 42 -2.88 9.28 -10.08
CA VAL A 42 -3.56 8.86 -11.32
C VAL A 42 -4.33 10.02 -11.95
N MET A 43 -5.10 10.77 -11.15
CA MET A 43 -5.82 11.95 -11.63
C MET A 43 -4.89 13.06 -12.15
N ARG A 44 -3.68 13.21 -11.59
CA ARG A 44 -2.69 14.18 -12.06
C ARG A 44 -2.14 13.77 -13.42
N GLU A 45 -1.83 12.49 -13.62
CA GLU A 45 -1.32 12.01 -14.92
C GLU A 45 -2.41 12.06 -16.00
N ILE A 46 -3.66 11.71 -15.67
CA ILE A 46 -4.80 11.87 -16.59
C ILE A 46 -4.96 13.33 -17.00
N ARG A 47 -4.86 14.28 -16.05
CA ARG A 47 -4.89 15.72 -16.35
C ARG A 47 -3.74 16.19 -17.24
N ARG A 48 -2.64 15.44 -17.30
CA ARG A 48 -1.51 15.68 -18.21
C ARG A 48 -1.68 15.01 -19.58
N GLY A 49 -2.79 14.31 -19.79
CA GLY A 49 -3.11 13.63 -21.04
C GLY A 49 -2.71 12.16 -21.09
N ALA A 50 -2.30 11.55 -19.97
CA ALA A 50 -2.08 10.10 -19.92
C ALA A 50 -3.41 9.35 -19.97
N GLU A 51 -3.42 8.19 -20.63
CA GLU A 51 -4.55 7.26 -20.51
C GLU A 51 -4.61 6.68 -19.09
N PHE A 52 -5.82 6.35 -18.62
CA PHE A 52 -6.03 5.80 -17.27
C PHE A 52 -5.16 4.56 -17.01
N GLU A 53 -5.05 3.69 -18.01
CA GLU A 53 -4.28 2.46 -17.89
C GLU A 53 -2.77 2.71 -17.80
N ASP A 54 -2.25 3.67 -18.57
CA ASP A 54 -0.85 4.08 -18.51
C ASP A 54 -0.55 4.81 -17.19
N ALA A 55 -1.47 5.66 -16.72
CA ALA A 55 -1.36 6.32 -15.42
C ALA A 55 -1.32 5.31 -14.26
N GLY A 56 -2.17 4.27 -14.31
CA GLY A 56 -2.16 3.19 -13.34
C GLY A 56 -0.92 2.29 -13.47
N ASP A 57 -0.45 2.02 -14.70
CA ASP A 57 0.82 1.33 -14.92
C ASP A 57 1.99 2.15 -14.37
N PHE A 58 1.99 3.48 -14.54
CA PHE A 58 2.98 4.38 -13.96
C PHE A 58 2.89 4.38 -12.45
N ALA A 59 1.70 4.42 -11.85
CA ALA A 59 1.51 4.34 -10.40
C ALA A 59 2.03 3.00 -9.83
N ALA A 60 1.67 1.87 -10.46
CA ALA A 60 2.16 0.54 -10.10
C ALA A 60 3.67 0.37 -10.33
N ARG A 61 4.21 1.14 -11.28
CA ARG A 61 5.63 1.28 -11.61
C ARG A 61 6.22 2.57 -11.08
N ILE A 62 5.67 3.21 -10.04
CA ILE A 62 6.46 4.10 -9.17
C ILE A 62 7.42 3.13 -8.47
N ARG A 63 8.41 2.74 -9.28
CA ARG A 63 9.36 1.66 -9.11
C ARG A 63 9.98 1.88 -7.76
N GLN A 64 10.01 0.86 -6.90
CA GLN A 64 11.17 0.32 -6.16
C GLN A 64 12.14 1.28 -5.41
N ALA A 65 12.07 2.60 -5.60
CA ALA A 65 12.90 3.68 -5.14
C ALA A 65 12.17 4.60 -4.13
N SER A 66 10.84 4.43 -3.99
CA SER A 66 10.00 5.17 -3.04
C SER A 66 9.11 4.24 -2.20
N TYR A 67 9.35 2.92 -2.26
CA TYR A 67 8.73 2.01 -1.30
C TYR A 67 9.44 2.18 0.04
N GLY A 68 8.67 2.36 1.10
CA GLY A 68 9.17 2.80 2.39
C GLY A 68 8.11 3.56 3.15
N VAL A 69 8.54 4.31 4.16
CA VAL A 69 7.68 5.21 4.94
C VAL A 69 7.98 6.64 4.49
N HIS A 70 6.98 7.28 3.88
CA HIS A 70 7.03 8.69 3.49
C HIS A 70 5.86 9.41 4.15
N ASP A 71 6.13 10.50 4.86
CA ASP A 71 5.12 11.25 5.62
C ASP A 71 4.26 10.35 6.53
N HIS A 72 4.90 9.38 7.20
CA HIS A 72 4.27 8.35 8.04
C HIS A 72 3.34 7.36 7.31
N VAL A 73 3.31 7.39 5.97
CA VAL A 73 2.57 6.44 5.14
C VAL A 73 3.52 5.38 4.60
N ARG A 74 3.22 4.12 4.90
CA ARG A 74 3.90 2.94 4.40
C ARG A 74 3.33 2.55 3.04
N TYR A 75 4.12 2.78 2.00
CA TYR A 75 3.80 2.39 0.63
C TYR A 75 4.37 1.00 0.35
N THR A 76 3.51 -0.02 0.39
CA THR A 76 3.87 -1.37 -0.05
C THR A 76 3.32 -1.64 -1.46
N PRO A 77 3.98 -2.52 -2.25
CA PRO A 77 3.45 -2.92 -3.56
C PRO A 77 2.03 -3.48 -3.50
N SER A 78 1.69 -4.20 -2.43
CA SER A 78 0.35 -4.76 -2.24
C SER A 78 -0.69 -3.67 -1.95
N ALA A 79 -0.38 -2.70 -1.09
CA ALA A 79 -1.28 -1.59 -0.77
C ALA A 79 -1.57 -0.72 -2.00
N VAL A 80 -0.55 -0.40 -2.79
CA VAL A 80 -0.71 0.38 -4.04
C VAL A 80 -1.52 -0.39 -5.07
N ARG A 81 -1.25 -1.68 -5.28
CA ARG A 81 -2.05 -2.50 -6.21
C ARG A 81 -3.50 -2.64 -5.76
N ARG A 82 -3.74 -2.77 -4.45
CA ARG A 82 -5.09 -2.79 -3.88
C ARG A 82 -5.82 -1.47 -4.20
N ALA A 83 -5.18 -0.33 -3.95
CA ALA A 83 -5.72 0.99 -4.28
C ALA A 83 -6.07 1.12 -5.77
N LEU A 84 -5.14 0.73 -6.65
CA LEU A 84 -5.33 0.78 -8.10
C LEU A 84 -6.50 -0.12 -8.56
N ARG A 85 -6.58 -1.35 -8.04
CA ARG A 85 -7.70 -2.25 -8.34
C ARG A 85 -9.04 -1.69 -7.86
N ALA A 86 -9.06 -1.02 -6.70
CA ALA A 86 -10.27 -0.42 -6.15
C ALA A 86 -10.84 0.68 -7.05
N ILE A 87 -9.99 1.38 -7.82
CA ILE A 87 -10.42 2.36 -8.83
C ILE A 87 -10.58 1.79 -10.24
N GLY A 88 -10.56 0.46 -10.38
CA GLY A 88 -10.83 -0.24 -11.64
C GLY A 88 -9.63 -0.46 -12.56
N TRP A 89 -8.41 -0.09 -12.14
CA TRP A 89 -7.21 -0.37 -12.91
C TRP A 89 -6.90 -1.87 -12.91
N LYS A 90 -6.46 -2.37 -14.08
CA LYS A 90 -6.07 -3.78 -14.26
C LYS A 90 -4.62 -3.89 -14.70
N PRO A 91 -3.85 -4.82 -14.12
CA PRO A 91 -2.51 -5.13 -14.62
C PRO A 91 -2.52 -5.47 -16.11
N LYS A 92 -1.46 -5.09 -16.83
CA LYS A 92 -1.31 -5.35 -18.28
C LYS A 92 -1.58 -6.81 -18.67
N ARG A 93 -1.17 -7.78 -17.84
CA ARG A 93 -1.44 -9.21 -18.07
C ARG A 93 -2.93 -9.55 -18.04
N GLU A 94 -3.65 -9.06 -17.03
CA GLU A 94 -5.11 -9.26 -16.93
C GLU A 94 -5.87 -8.57 -18.07
N ARG A 95 -5.38 -7.41 -18.54
CA ARG A 95 -5.94 -6.74 -19.72
C ARG A 95 -5.72 -7.54 -21.01
N ALA A 96 -4.62 -8.29 -21.10
CA ALA A 96 -4.30 -9.15 -22.22
C ALA A 96 -5.07 -10.48 -22.22
N GLY A 97 -5.92 -10.73 -21.22
CA GLY A 97 -6.68 -11.98 -21.07
C GLY A 97 -5.89 -13.12 -20.44
N GLU A 98 -4.70 -12.85 -19.88
CA GLU A 98 -3.97 -13.83 -19.08
C GLU A 98 -4.63 -13.92 -17.70
N VAL A 99 -5.15 -15.11 -17.36
CA VAL A 99 -5.73 -15.40 -16.04
C VAL A 99 -4.63 -15.34 -14.98
N PRO A 100 -4.83 -14.63 -13.86
CA PRO A 100 -3.84 -14.63 -12.78
C PRO A 100 -3.85 -15.99 -12.06
N GLU A 101 -2.66 -16.60 -11.90
CA GLU A 101 -2.42 -17.69 -10.92
C GLU A 101 -2.72 -17.22 -9.48
#